data_AF-A0A820XDB7-F1
#
_entry.id   AF-A0A820XDB7-F1
#
_cell.length_a   1.000
_cell.length_b   1.000
_cell.length_c   1.000
_cell.angle_alpha   90.00
_cell.angle_beta   90.00
_cell.angle_gamma   90.00
#
_symmetry.space_group_name_H-M   'P 1'
#
loop_
_entity.id
_entity.type
_entity.pdbx_description
1 polymer ?
#
loop_
_entity_poly.entity_id
_entity_poly.type
_entity_poly.pdbx_seq_one_letter_code
_entity_poly.pdbx_strand_id
1 'polypeptide(L)'
;MDKNGSMSGDCDFETTQMEKFLSQAFNFQNIPEQYIVQGVKSFQIGKSPRSMDPKKVIRFPSKKATTSFAMTVQEILDWQHSYRVYADKTVEGMNEDFLRRALQGQSKYGKEAFRMKFVVRISQCPILMEFDARIIPRVPQEQWSHRIKLVSVTGIDFAGRIHDINDILTYVTNWKDVYETSPHSGLLLVHNRRDFRRKVNGPRAKLDTDLLLTDLMRMARLRLRACDYEEVQVVVETGIGLGVFAGKAIGIDETVRALSARAIRQVLEEDGRTYRNICAVVFALPIFGVDYRNGKRQDTYQAFVDEFNESNYQGSIPVLIADQDMHRLTVAVARMGFNVSELNPADSHGVFGEYWQNRGPAVEEKLALTTVGLLVQHHLINPYVLDPNHYYLI
;
A
#
# COMPACT_ATOMS: atom_id res chain seq x y z
N MET A 1 6.12 -17.82 -13.35
CA MET A 1 5.12 -17.13 -14.18
C MET A 1 3.98 -16.76 -13.27
N ASP A 2 3.65 -15.48 -13.20
CA ASP A 2 2.56 -15.03 -12.34
C ASP A 2 1.21 -15.49 -12.90
N LYS A 3 0.22 -15.62 -12.02
CA LYS A 3 -1.04 -16.37 -12.25
C LYS A 3 -1.91 -15.83 -13.40
N ASN A 4 -1.61 -14.65 -13.94
CA ASN A 4 -2.47 -13.89 -14.84
C ASN A 4 -1.88 -13.61 -16.25
N GLY A 5 -0.83 -14.30 -16.68
CA GLY A 5 -0.31 -14.19 -18.05
C GLY A 5 0.70 -13.06 -18.26
N SER A 6 1.04 -12.79 -19.53
CA SER A 6 1.99 -11.75 -19.95
C SER A 6 1.43 -10.35 -19.72
N MET A 7 2.29 -9.48 -19.19
CA MET A 7 2.04 -8.09 -18.77
C MET A 7 1.27 -7.26 -19.80
N SER A 8 0.31 -6.45 -19.33
CA SER A 8 -0.24 -5.33 -20.09
C SER A 8 0.34 -4.01 -19.56
N GLY A 9 0.88 -3.18 -20.45
CA GLY A 9 1.58 -1.91 -20.12
C GLY A 9 3.11 -2.04 -20.12
N ASP A 10 3.82 -0.91 -20.12
CA ASP A 10 5.29 -0.84 -20.23
C ASP A 10 6.00 -1.11 -18.88
N CYS A 11 5.42 -1.96 -18.01
CA CYS A 11 5.90 -2.24 -16.66
C CYS A 11 7.33 -2.82 -16.65
N ASP A 12 7.65 -3.59 -17.70
CA ASP A 12 8.99 -4.14 -17.93
C ASP A 12 10.02 -3.04 -18.17
N PHE A 13 9.65 -2.03 -18.96
CA PHE A 13 10.48 -0.87 -19.22
C PHE A 13 10.65 -0.04 -17.96
N GLU A 14 9.56 0.27 -17.25
CA GLU A 14 9.55 1.01 -15.97
C GLU A 14 10.48 0.36 -14.94
N THR A 15 10.32 -0.95 -14.72
CA THR A 15 11.16 -1.76 -13.82
C THR A 15 12.62 -1.71 -14.25
N THR A 16 12.89 -1.90 -15.54
CA THR A 16 14.25 -1.87 -16.08
C THR A 16 14.90 -0.50 -15.90
N GLN A 17 14.16 0.60 -16.09
CA GLN A 17 14.69 1.95 -15.88
C GLN A 17 15.04 2.19 -14.42
N MET A 18 14.18 1.74 -13.51
CA MET A 18 14.39 1.91 -12.09
C MET A 18 15.53 1.04 -11.56
N GLU A 19 15.63 -0.23 -11.97
CA GLU A 19 16.80 -1.08 -11.67
C GLU A 19 18.09 -0.47 -12.20
N LYS A 20 18.08 0.08 -13.43
CA LYS A 20 19.23 0.81 -13.99
C LYS A 20 19.58 2.04 -13.16
N PHE A 21 18.60 2.83 -12.76
CA PHE A 21 18.79 3.98 -11.89
C PHE A 21 19.44 3.57 -10.57
N LEU A 22 18.88 2.56 -9.89
CA LEU A 22 19.41 2.07 -8.61
C LEU A 22 20.83 1.47 -8.77
N SER A 23 21.08 0.74 -9.86
CA SER A 23 22.39 0.16 -10.17
C SER A 23 23.44 1.24 -10.38
N GLN A 24 23.11 2.28 -11.15
CA GLN A 24 24.01 3.38 -11.46
C GLN A 24 24.28 4.29 -10.25
N ALA A 25 23.22 4.68 -9.55
CA ALA A 25 23.31 5.63 -8.45
C ALA A 25 23.87 4.99 -7.18
N PHE A 26 23.42 3.77 -6.85
CA PHE A 26 23.66 3.14 -5.56
C PHE A 26 24.39 1.78 -5.65
N ASN A 27 24.79 1.30 -6.84
CA ASN A 27 25.36 -0.03 -7.03
C ASN A 27 24.43 -1.14 -6.49
N PHE A 28 23.15 -1.03 -6.81
CA PHE A 28 22.15 -2.04 -6.51
C PHE A 28 22.41 -3.34 -7.29
N GLN A 29 22.32 -4.48 -6.61
CA GLN A 29 22.46 -5.81 -7.20
C GLN A 29 21.54 -6.80 -6.49
N ASN A 30 20.78 -7.59 -7.26
CA ASN A 30 20.02 -8.72 -6.72
C ASN A 30 20.99 -9.84 -6.30
N ILE A 31 20.76 -10.46 -5.15
CA ILE A 31 21.57 -11.58 -4.66
C ILE A 31 20.93 -12.88 -5.18
N PRO A 32 21.66 -13.69 -5.96
CA PRO A 32 21.11 -14.94 -6.50
C PRO A 32 20.65 -15.89 -5.40
N GLU A 33 19.49 -16.53 -5.62
CA GLU A 33 18.93 -17.61 -4.78
C GLU A 33 18.65 -17.25 -3.31
N GLN A 34 18.80 -15.99 -2.93
CA GLN A 34 18.48 -15.50 -1.60
C GLN A 34 17.15 -14.74 -1.63
N TYR A 35 16.36 -14.93 -0.58
CA TYR A 35 15.06 -14.28 -0.43
C TYR A 35 14.97 -13.57 0.91
N ILE A 36 14.44 -12.35 0.93
CA ILE A 36 14.12 -11.63 2.18
C ILE A 36 12.91 -12.30 2.82
N VAL A 37 11.89 -12.53 2.01
CA VAL A 37 10.70 -13.34 2.30
C VAL A 37 10.35 -14.13 1.04
N GLN A 38 9.66 -15.26 1.18
CA GLN A 38 9.42 -16.19 0.08
C GLN A 38 8.68 -15.52 -1.09
N GLY A 39 9.39 -15.30 -2.20
CA GLY A 39 8.89 -14.58 -3.38
C GLY A 39 9.62 -13.28 -3.70
N VAL A 40 10.53 -12.84 -2.82
CA VAL A 40 11.22 -11.54 -2.84
C VAL A 40 12.71 -11.78 -2.82
N LYS A 41 13.40 -11.57 -3.94
CA LYS A 41 14.85 -11.80 -3.94
C LYS A 41 15.52 -10.75 -3.09
N SER A 42 16.48 -11.20 -2.30
CA SER A 42 17.38 -10.32 -1.58
C SER A 42 18.17 -9.48 -2.56
N PHE A 43 18.57 -8.30 -2.12
CA PHE A 43 19.42 -7.39 -2.86
C PHE A 43 20.42 -6.74 -1.93
N GLN A 44 21.49 -6.21 -2.52
CA GLN A 44 22.48 -5.40 -1.83
C GLN A 44 22.64 -4.06 -2.54
N ILE A 45 22.98 -3.05 -1.75
CA ILE A 45 23.37 -1.73 -2.25
C ILE A 45 24.84 -1.52 -1.91
N GLY A 46 25.69 -1.49 -2.94
CA GLY A 46 27.13 -1.32 -2.76
C GLY A 46 27.57 0.13 -2.45
N LYS A 47 26.66 1.11 -2.55
CA LYS A 47 26.91 2.50 -2.14
C LYS A 47 25.70 3.03 -1.36
N SER A 48 25.79 3.02 -0.04
CA SER A 48 24.75 3.60 0.82
C SER A 48 24.68 5.12 0.61
N PRO A 49 23.48 5.75 0.60
CA PRO A 49 23.37 7.20 0.65
C PRO A 49 24.20 7.83 1.78
N ARG A 50 24.34 7.14 2.91
CA ARG A 50 25.10 7.60 4.10
C ARG A 50 26.61 7.73 3.87
N SER A 51 27.16 7.01 2.89
CA SER A 51 28.58 7.05 2.55
C SER A 51 28.89 7.94 1.34
N MET A 52 27.89 8.63 0.79
CA MET A 52 28.06 9.53 -0.35
C MET A 52 28.22 10.98 0.11
N ASP A 53 28.83 11.82 -0.74
CA ASP A 53 28.85 13.27 -0.53
C ASP A 53 27.39 13.81 -0.46
N PRO A 54 26.96 14.46 0.64
CA PRO A 54 25.62 15.01 0.81
C PRO A 54 25.20 15.98 -0.31
N LYS A 55 26.16 16.69 -0.93
CA LYS A 55 25.90 17.66 -2.00
C LYS A 55 25.78 17.02 -3.38
N LYS A 56 26.10 15.72 -3.52
CA LYS A 56 26.01 15.01 -4.79
C LYS A 56 24.56 14.99 -5.27
N VAL A 57 24.35 15.42 -6.51
CA VAL A 57 23.04 15.36 -7.17
C VAL A 57 22.87 14.03 -7.88
N ILE A 58 21.81 13.31 -7.54
CA ILE A 58 21.33 12.09 -8.16
C ILE A 58 20.20 12.45 -9.13
N ARG A 59 20.27 11.92 -10.36
CA ARG A 59 19.29 12.20 -11.42
C ARG A 59 18.67 10.92 -11.90
N PHE A 60 17.34 10.91 -11.99
CA PHE A 60 16.62 9.82 -12.65
C PHE A 60 16.85 9.89 -14.17
N PRO A 61 17.15 8.77 -14.86
CA PRO A 61 17.40 8.76 -16.29
C PRO A 61 16.20 9.30 -17.06
N SER A 62 16.44 10.18 -18.03
CA SER A 62 15.41 10.73 -18.91
C SER A 62 15.94 10.82 -20.33
N LYS A 63 15.10 10.48 -21.32
CA LYS A 63 15.47 10.64 -22.75
C LYS A 63 15.74 12.10 -23.13
N LYS A 64 15.22 13.06 -22.35
CA LYS A 64 15.45 14.50 -22.53
C LYS A 64 15.99 15.07 -21.21
N ALA A 65 17.19 15.66 -21.25
CA ALA A 65 17.86 16.20 -20.05
C ALA A 65 17.01 17.29 -19.32
N THR A 66 16.17 18.01 -20.06
CA THR A 66 15.29 19.07 -19.56
C THR A 66 14.07 18.56 -18.78
N THR A 67 13.79 17.25 -18.78
CA THR A 67 12.63 16.64 -18.11
C THR A 67 13.08 15.53 -17.17
N SER A 68 14.04 15.83 -16.28
CA SER A 68 14.55 14.87 -15.29
C SER A 68 14.04 15.17 -13.89
N PHE A 69 13.95 14.13 -13.06
CA PHE A 69 13.81 14.25 -11.62
C PHE A 69 15.20 14.25 -10.99
N ALA A 70 15.49 15.22 -10.11
CA ALA A 70 16.75 15.32 -9.41
C ALA A 70 16.56 15.49 -7.90
N MET A 71 17.53 15.00 -7.14
CA MET A 71 17.62 15.11 -5.69
C MET A 71 19.08 15.09 -5.24
N THR A 72 19.39 15.73 -4.13
CA THR A 72 20.68 15.60 -3.46
C THR A 72 20.70 14.37 -2.56
N VAL A 73 21.88 13.88 -2.23
CA VAL A 73 22.05 12.82 -1.23
C VAL A 73 21.50 13.26 0.13
N GLN A 74 21.71 14.52 0.52
CA GLN A 74 21.17 15.05 1.78
C GLN A 74 19.64 14.92 1.84
N GLU A 75 18.94 15.27 0.77
CA GLU A 75 17.48 15.12 0.71
C GLU A 75 17.03 13.67 0.91
N ILE A 76 17.75 12.69 0.33
CA ILE A 76 17.45 11.27 0.54
C ILE A 76 17.60 10.90 2.02
N LEU A 77 18.66 11.38 2.68
CA LEU A 77 18.89 11.12 4.10
C LEU A 77 17.80 11.74 4.99
N ASP A 78 17.36 12.95 4.65
CA ASP A 78 16.26 13.64 5.35
C ASP A 78 14.94 12.88 5.17
N TRP A 79 14.66 12.40 3.94
CA TRP A 79 13.49 11.57 3.66
C TRP A 79 13.55 10.21 4.36
N GLN A 80 14.72 9.58 4.44
CA GLN A 80 14.92 8.36 5.23
C GLN A 80 14.64 8.59 6.72
N HIS A 81 15.11 9.71 7.28
CA HIS A 81 14.89 10.07 8.68
C HIS A 81 13.41 10.35 9.01
N SER A 82 12.62 10.75 8.01
CA SER A 82 11.18 11.00 8.17
C SER A 82 10.33 9.73 8.33
N TYR A 83 10.91 8.54 8.25
CA TYR A 83 10.18 7.28 8.37
C TYR A 83 9.57 7.10 9.77
N ARG A 84 8.30 6.71 9.83
CA ARG A 84 7.52 6.54 11.05
C ARG A 84 6.62 5.31 10.92
N VAL A 85 6.37 4.62 12.03
CA VAL A 85 5.48 3.47 12.12
C VAL A 85 4.45 3.73 13.20
N TYR A 86 3.18 3.72 12.82
CA TYR A 86 2.05 3.83 13.73
C TYR A 86 1.36 2.48 13.79
N ALA A 87 1.11 1.96 14.99
CA ALA A 87 0.44 0.68 15.15
C ALA A 87 -0.59 0.73 16.26
N ASP A 88 -1.66 -0.03 16.09
CA ASP A 88 -2.74 -0.10 17.07
C ASP A 88 -2.31 -0.94 18.28
N LYS A 89 -2.12 -0.27 19.42
CA LYS A 89 -1.64 -0.92 20.65
C LYS A 89 -2.62 -1.92 21.26
N THR A 90 -3.88 -1.88 20.83
CA THR A 90 -4.93 -2.77 21.35
C THR A 90 -5.00 -4.09 20.57
N VAL A 91 -4.17 -4.27 19.53
CA VAL A 91 -4.03 -5.57 18.84
C VAL A 91 -3.14 -6.49 19.69
N GLU A 92 -3.65 -7.68 20.02
CA GLU A 92 -2.90 -8.66 20.83
C GLU A 92 -1.57 -9.03 20.17
N GLY A 93 -0.46 -8.82 20.89
CA GLY A 93 0.90 -9.11 20.41
C GLY A 93 1.51 -8.01 19.56
N MET A 94 0.89 -6.83 19.46
CA MET A 94 1.49 -5.64 18.86
C MET A 94 2.50 -5.01 19.81
N ASN A 95 3.79 -5.10 19.49
CA ASN A 95 4.89 -4.50 20.25
C ASN A 95 6.09 -4.19 19.34
N GLU A 96 7.08 -3.48 19.87
CA GLU A 96 8.27 -3.06 19.11
C GLU A 96 9.05 -4.25 18.53
N ASP A 97 9.16 -5.35 19.27
CA ASP A 97 9.85 -6.56 18.79
C ASP A 97 9.13 -7.20 17.61
N PHE A 98 7.80 -7.26 17.64
CA PHE A 98 6.99 -7.71 16.51
C PHE A 98 7.19 -6.78 15.30
N LEU A 99 7.06 -5.46 15.50
CA LEU A 99 7.23 -4.47 14.42
C LEU A 99 8.60 -4.59 13.78
N ARG A 100 9.69 -4.62 14.58
CA ARG A 100 11.05 -4.75 14.09
C ARG A 100 11.22 -6.01 13.23
N ARG A 101 10.77 -7.17 13.72
CA ARG A 101 10.84 -8.43 12.95
C ARG A 101 10.02 -8.39 11.67
N ALA A 102 8.77 -7.90 11.74
CA ALA A 102 7.88 -7.84 10.59
C ALA A 102 8.45 -6.93 9.49
N LEU A 103 8.98 -5.75 9.85
CA LEU A 103 9.59 -4.82 8.91
C LEU A 103 10.90 -5.36 8.27
N GLN A 104 11.50 -6.38 8.85
CA GLN A 104 12.63 -7.14 8.29
C GLN A 104 12.20 -8.33 7.40
N GLY A 105 10.90 -8.55 7.21
CA GLY A 105 10.37 -9.73 6.50
C GLY A 105 10.45 -11.03 7.30
N GLN A 106 10.60 -10.94 8.63
CA GLN A 106 10.72 -12.09 9.52
C GLN A 106 9.40 -12.47 10.22
N SER A 107 8.29 -11.81 9.87
CA SER A 107 6.96 -12.21 10.34
C SER A 107 6.49 -13.48 9.65
N LYS A 108 5.85 -14.38 10.41
CA LYS A 108 5.22 -15.59 9.87
C LYS A 108 3.86 -15.29 9.22
N TYR A 109 3.41 -16.16 8.33
CA TYR A 109 2.02 -16.17 7.87
C TYR A 109 1.02 -16.39 9.03
N GLY A 110 -0.25 -16.13 8.76
CA GLY A 110 -1.32 -16.30 9.75
C GLY A 110 -1.41 -15.11 10.70
N LYS A 111 -1.34 -15.35 12.02
CA LYS A 111 -1.55 -14.29 13.02
C LYS A 111 -0.56 -13.14 12.93
N GLU A 112 0.71 -13.39 12.62
CA GLU A 112 1.72 -12.32 12.51
C GLU A 112 1.48 -11.44 11.26
N ALA A 113 1.24 -12.04 10.09
CA ALA A 113 0.85 -11.30 8.89
C ALA A 113 -0.48 -10.52 9.08
N PHE A 114 -1.47 -11.12 9.76
CA PHE A 114 -2.74 -10.45 10.06
C PHE A 114 -2.57 -9.21 10.95
N ARG A 115 -1.62 -9.20 11.88
CA ARG A 115 -1.36 -8.01 12.72
C ARG A 115 -0.90 -6.82 11.89
N MET A 116 -0.20 -7.03 10.78
CA MET A 116 0.28 -5.94 9.92
C MET A 116 -0.84 -5.12 9.28
N LYS A 117 -2.09 -5.61 9.28
CA LYS A 117 -3.28 -4.85 8.83
C LYS A 117 -3.52 -3.62 9.70
N PHE A 118 -3.07 -3.68 10.95
CA PHE A 118 -3.19 -2.62 11.94
C PHE A 118 -1.87 -1.88 12.18
N VAL A 119 -1.04 -1.78 11.13
CA VAL A 119 0.22 -1.04 11.11
C VAL A 119 0.25 -0.12 9.91
N VAL A 120 0.62 1.13 10.14
CA VAL A 120 0.73 2.20 9.15
C VAL A 120 2.16 2.70 9.12
N ARG A 121 2.79 2.66 7.94
CA ARG A 121 4.15 3.16 7.74
C ARG A 121 4.07 4.45 6.95
N ILE A 122 4.70 5.50 7.43
CA ILE A 122 4.68 6.80 6.75
C ILE A 122 6.12 7.29 6.56
N SER A 123 6.42 7.79 5.37
CA SER A 123 7.64 8.55 5.14
C SER A 123 7.38 9.65 4.15
N GLN A 124 8.20 10.70 4.19
CA GLN A 124 8.33 11.58 3.05
C GLN A 124 8.85 10.77 1.86
N CYS A 125 8.13 10.83 0.74
CA CYS A 125 8.46 10.02 -0.43
C CYS A 125 7.95 10.73 -1.68
N PRO A 126 8.82 11.43 -2.41
CA PRO A 126 8.40 12.04 -3.67
C PRO A 126 8.09 11.02 -4.75
N ILE A 127 7.21 11.47 -5.64
CA ILE A 127 6.87 10.80 -6.88
C ILE A 127 7.82 11.30 -7.98
N LEU A 128 8.46 10.36 -8.66
CA LEU A 128 9.43 10.55 -9.73
C LEU A 128 8.77 10.59 -11.11
N MET A 129 7.66 9.85 -11.29
CA MET A 129 6.95 9.70 -12.56
C MET A 129 5.47 9.36 -12.36
N GLU A 130 4.65 9.56 -13.38
CA GLU A 130 3.24 9.15 -13.43
C GLU A 130 3.09 7.62 -13.63
N PHE A 131 1.87 7.07 -13.48
CA PHE A 131 1.61 5.63 -13.64
C PHE A 131 1.92 5.06 -15.03
N ASP A 132 2.11 5.93 -16.03
CA ASP A 132 2.47 5.58 -17.41
C ASP A 132 3.95 5.84 -17.73
N ALA A 133 4.79 5.90 -16.69
CA ALA A 133 6.24 6.16 -16.76
C ALA A 133 6.65 7.57 -17.20
N ARG A 134 5.72 8.52 -17.33
CA ARG A 134 6.08 9.91 -17.64
C ARG A 134 6.77 10.57 -16.45
N ILE A 135 8.04 10.91 -16.64
CA ILE A 135 8.83 11.57 -15.60
C ILE A 135 8.19 12.89 -15.20
N ILE A 136 8.03 13.07 -13.89
CA ILE A 136 7.60 14.33 -13.29
C ILE A 136 8.87 15.17 -13.08
N PRO A 137 9.04 16.28 -13.83
CA PRO A 137 10.25 17.07 -13.73
C PRO A 137 10.35 17.71 -12.35
N ARG A 138 11.58 17.74 -11.83
CA ARG A 138 11.90 18.36 -10.55
C ARG A 138 13.36 18.82 -10.51
N VAL A 139 13.59 20.01 -9.97
CA VAL A 139 14.94 20.48 -9.57
C VAL A 139 15.08 20.55 -8.04
N PRO A 140 16.28 20.40 -7.45
CA PRO A 140 16.47 20.28 -6.00
C PRO A 140 15.91 21.43 -5.15
N GLN A 141 15.70 22.61 -5.73
CA GLN A 141 15.15 23.77 -5.02
C GLN A 141 13.63 23.69 -4.83
N GLU A 142 12.94 22.84 -5.59
CA GLU A 142 11.49 22.70 -5.52
C GLU A 142 11.06 22.02 -4.22
N GLN A 143 10.09 22.66 -3.54
CA GLN A 143 9.62 22.24 -2.22
C GLN A 143 8.48 21.23 -2.26
N TRP A 144 7.75 21.12 -3.37
CA TRP A 144 6.53 20.29 -3.43
C TRP A 144 6.80 18.82 -3.07
N SER A 145 7.97 18.29 -3.44
CA SER A 145 8.39 16.91 -3.12
C SER A 145 8.45 16.65 -1.62
N HIS A 146 8.73 17.69 -0.83
CA HIS A 146 8.86 17.58 0.62
C HIS A 146 7.51 17.61 1.34
N ARG A 147 6.42 17.87 0.60
CA ARG A 147 5.06 17.91 1.12
C ARG A 147 4.31 16.59 0.91
N ILE A 148 4.93 15.61 0.24
CA ILE A 148 4.31 14.32 -0.08
C ILE A 148 4.73 13.29 0.96
N LYS A 149 3.74 12.75 1.67
CA LYS A 149 3.88 11.65 2.63
C LYS A 149 3.30 10.38 2.01
N LEU A 150 4.11 9.35 1.88
CA LEU A 150 3.62 8.06 1.43
C LEU A 150 3.21 7.20 2.61
N VAL A 151 1.94 6.79 2.61
CA VAL A 151 1.29 6.06 3.70
C VAL A 151 1.08 4.62 3.25
N SER A 152 1.83 3.69 3.81
CA SER A 152 1.84 2.29 3.39
C SER A 152 1.21 1.38 4.44
N VAL A 153 0.13 0.71 4.05
CA VAL A 153 -0.74 -0.08 4.95
C VAL A 153 -1.17 -1.37 4.26
N THR A 154 -1.16 -2.49 4.99
CA THR A 154 -1.63 -3.76 4.44
C THR A 154 -3.16 -3.85 4.48
N GLY A 155 -3.79 -4.32 3.40
CA GLY A 155 -5.25 -4.42 3.30
C GLY A 155 -5.76 -5.78 3.70
N ILE A 156 -6.99 -5.89 4.20
CA ILE A 156 -7.66 -7.19 4.35
C ILE A 156 -7.87 -7.79 2.95
N ASP A 157 -7.37 -9.00 2.72
CA ASP A 157 -7.21 -9.58 1.40
C ASP A 157 -7.84 -10.98 1.30
N PHE A 158 -8.59 -11.21 0.22
CA PHE A 158 -9.25 -12.49 -0.07
C PHE A 158 -8.69 -13.21 -1.31
N ALA A 159 -7.44 -12.94 -1.73
CA ALA A 159 -6.78 -13.54 -2.90
C ALA A 159 -6.49 -15.05 -2.78
N GLY A 160 -6.54 -15.60 -1.57
CA GLY A 160 -6.27 -17.02 -1.36
C GLY A 160 -4.78 -17.37 -1.24
N ARG A 161 -3.94 -16.45 -0.75
CA ARG A 161 -2.53 -16.69 -0.44
C ARG A 161 -2.37 -17.03 1.04
N ILE A 162 -1.38 -17.85 1.38
CA ILE A 162 -1.11 -18.33 2.75
C ILE A 162 -0.92 -17.18 3.75
N HIS A 163 -0.41 -16.02 3.31
CA HIS A 163 -0.25 -14.85 4.17
C HIS A 163 -1.56 -14.12 4.47
N ASP A 164 -2.58 -14.34 3.65
CA ASP A 164 -3.94 -13.83 3.81
C ASP A 164 -4.87 -14.90 4.43
N ILE A 165 -4.31 -16.03 4.91
CA ILE A 165 -5.10 -17.14 5.46
C ILE A 165 -5.97 -16.69 6.63
N ASN A 166 -5.45 -15.81 7.48
CA ASN A 166 -6.18 -15.31 8.64
C ASN A 166 -7.30 -14.33 8.24
N ASP A 167 -7.20 -13.66 7.10
CA ASP A 167 -8.30 -12.84 6.57
C ASP A 167 -9.51 -13.75 6.28
N ILE A 168 -9.26 -14.93 5.68
CA ILE A 168 -10.30 -15.94 5.42
C ILE A 168 -10.84 -16.55 6.71
N LEU A 169 -9.95 -17.03 7.57
CA LEU A 169 -10.34 -17.74 8.80
C LEU A 169 -11.09 -16.83 9.77
N THR A 170 -10.84 -15.52 9.73
CA THR A 170 -11.48 -14.54 10.60
C THR A 170 -12.82 -14.09 10.04
N TYR A 171 -12.88 -13.72 8.75
CA TYR A 171 -14.08 -13.06 8.22
C TYR A 171 -15.02 -14.00 7.45
N VAL A 172 -14.59 -15.17 6.97
CA VAL A 172 -15.46 -16.08 6.20
C VAL A 172 -15.99 -17.20 7.09
N THR A 173 -17.22 -17.03 7.61
CA THR A 173 -17.85 -17.94 8.58
C THR A 173 -18.00 -19.39 8.09
N ASN A 174 -18.18 -19.59 6.78
CA ASN A 174 -18.32 -20.91 6.15
C ASN A 174 -17.07 -21.33 5.34
N TRP A 175 -15.88 -20.84 5.70
CA TRP A 175 -14.65 -21.05 4.90
C TRP A 175 -14.36 -22.52 4.59
N LYS A 176 -14.67 -23.45 5.51
CA LYS A 176 -14.48 -24.90 5.32
C LYS A 176 -15.26 -25.45 4.14
N ASP A 177 -16.42 -24.89 3.85
CA ASP A 177 -17.26 -25.30 2.73
C ASP A 177 -16.80 -24.66 1.42
N VAL A 178 -16.26 -23.44 1.51
CA VAL A 178 -15.80 -22.64 0.36
C VAL A 178 -14.48 -23.15 -0.20
N TYR A 179 -13.55 -23.57 0.66
CA TYR A 179 -12.17 -23.88 0.28
C TYR A 179 -11.81 -25.35 0.42
N GLU A 180 -10.79 -25.78 -0.33
CA GLU A 180 -10.21 -27.12 -0.22
C GLU A 180 -9.53 -27.30 1.14
N THR A 181 -9.85 -28.40 1.82
CA THR A 181 -9.34 -28.71 3.16
C THR A 181 -8.66 -30.07 3.18
N SER A 182 -7.59 -30.19 3.97
CA SER A 182 -6.93 -31.46 4.25
C SER A 182 -7.88 -32.42 4.97
N PRO A 183 -8.08 -33.66 4.46
CA PRO A 183 -8.95 -34.65 5.11
C PRO A 183 -8.52 -35.03 6.54
N HIS A 184 -7.23 -34.90 6.84
CA HIS A 184 -6.65 -35.32 8.12
C HIS A 184 -6.67 -34.21 9.18
N SER A 185 -6.35 -32.97 8.79
CA SER A 185 -6.23 -31.85 9.73
C SER A 185 -7.46 -30.94 9.76
N GLY A 186 -8.33 -31.02 8.76
CA GLY A 186 -9.45 -30.08 8.59
C GLY A 186 -9.02 -28.64 8.29
N LEU A 187 -7.72 -28.39 8.07
CA LEU A 187 -7.15 -27.09 7.72
C LEU A 187 -7.19 -26.86 6.21
N LEU A 188 -7.05 -25.61 5.79
CA LEU A 188 -6.91 -25.24 4.38
C LEU A 188 -5.75 -25.98 3.72
N LEU A 189 -5.99 -26.54 2.53
CA LEU A 189 -4.95 -27.19 1.74
C LEU A 189 -4.14 -26.12 0.99
N VAL A 190 -2.87 -25.97 1.35
CA VAL A 190 -1.94 -25.04 0.69
C VAL A 190 -1.18 -25.74 -0.43
N HIS A 191 -1.44 -25.31 -1.65
CA HIS A 191 -0.77 -25.72 -2.87
C HIS A 191 0.47 -24.88 -3.13
N ASN A 192 1.51 -25.50 -3.70
CA ASN A 192 2.77 -24.83 -4.05
C ASN A 192 3.38 -24.00 -2.91
N ARG A 193 3.06 -24.37 -1.66
CA ARG A 193 3.47 -23.66 -0.42
C ARG A 193 3.01 -22.20 -0.32
N ARG A 194 2.11 -21.73 -1.20
CA ARG A 194 1.69 -20.32 -1.26
C ARG A 194 0.18 -20.16 -1.36
N ASP A 195 -0.50 -20.92 -2.20
CA ASP A 195 -1.89 -20.64 -2.58
C ASP A 195 -2.83 -21.70 -2.01
N PHE A 196 -3.98 -21.30 -1.47
CA PHE A 196 -5.09 -22.22 -1.23
C PHE A 196 -6.23 -21.93 -2.20
N ARG A 197 -7.06 -22.95 -2.46
CA ARG A 197 -8.01 -22.93 -3.59
C ARG A 197 -9.44 -23.08 -3.11
N ARG A 198 -10.34 -22.36 -3.78
CA ARG A 198 -11.78 -22.56 -3.64
C ARG A 198 -12.13 -23.96 -4.15
N LYS A 199 -13.04 -24.66 -3.46
CA LYS A 199 -13.61 -25.92 -3.94
C LYS A 199 -14.34 -25.70 -5.26
N VAL A 200 -14.12 -26.60 -6.21
CA VAL A 200 -14.92 -26.67 -7.44
C VAL A 200 -16.39 -26.84 -7.05
N ASN A 201 -17.27 -25.97 -7.56
CA ASN A 201 -18.69 -25.92 -7.21
C ASN A 201 -18.99 -25.69 -5.72
N GLY A 202 -18.02 -25.19 -4.94
CA GLY A 202 -18.26 -24.81 -3.54
C GLY A 202 -19.27 -23.66 -3.42
N PRO A 203 -19.96 -23.52 -2.27
CA PRO A 203 -20.90 -22.44 -2.04
C PRO A 203 -20.22 -21.06 -2.12
N ARG A 204 -21.04 -20.01 -2.17
CA ARG A 204 -20.55 -18.64 -1.94
C ARG A 204 -20.08 -18.49 -0.49
N ALA A 205 -19.08 -17.64 -0.29
CA ALA A 205 -18.62 -17.28 1.04
C ALA A 205 -19.69 -16.47 1.78
N LYS A 206 -19.78 -16.70 3.09
CA LYS A 206 -20.61 -15.95 4.04
C LYS A 206 -19.68 -15.13 4.92
N LEU A 207 -19.77 -13.81 4.76
CA LEU A 207 -18.91 -12.86 5.45
C LEU A 207 -19.49 -12.53 6.84
N ASP A 208 -18.63 -12.47 7.85
CA ASP A 208 -18.92 -11.79 9.11
C ASP A 208 -18.81 -10.29 8.88
N THR A 209 -19.92 -9.67 8.51
CA THR A 209 -19.96 -8.26 8.09
C THR A 209 -19.69 -7.30 9.23
N ASP A 210 -20.11 -7.65 10.46
CA ASP A 210 -19.99 -6.78 11.63
C ASP A 210 -18.54 -6.75 12.12
N LEU A 211 -17.89 -7.91 12.19
CA LEU A 211 -16.47 -7.99 12.53
C LEU A 211 -15.61 -7.30 11.47
N LEU A 212 -15.87 -7.57 10.19
CA LEU A 212 -15.11 -6.94 9.11
C LEU A 212 -15.27 -5.41 9.12
N LEU A 213 -16.48 -4.89 9.29
CA LEU A 213 -16.72 -3.44 9.36
C LEU A 213 -15.95 -2.82 10.54
N THR A 214 -16.00 -3.47 11.70
CA THR A 214 -15.30 -3.00 12.91
C THR A 214 -13.79 -2.88 12.67
N ASP A 215 -13.17 -3.91 12.08
CA ASP A 215 -11.74 -3.91 11.82
C ASP A 215 -11.36 -2.94 10.67
N LEU A 216 -12.19 -2.80 9.63
CA LEU A 216 -11.99 -1.79 8.59
C LEU A 216 -12.06 -0.36 9.14
N MET A 217 -13.01 -0.07 10.04
CA MET A 217 -13.10 1.23 10.73
C MET A 217 -11.86 1.47 11.60
N ARG A 218 -11.40 0.44 12.31
CA ARG A 218 -10.19 0.51 13.13
C ARG A 218 -8.94 0.81 12.29
N MET A 219 -8.78 0.14 11.15
CA MET A 219 -7.70 0.41 10.17
C MET A 219 -7.78 1.83 9.60
N ALA A 220 -8.98 2.28 9.22
CA ALA A 220 -9.19 3.64 8.70
C ALA A 220 -8.87 4.71 9.73
N ARG A 221 -9.33 4.52 10.97
CA ARG A 221 -9.06 5.41 12.11
C ARG A 221 -7.57 5.50 12.42
N LEU A 222 -6.87 4.36 12.47
CA LEU A 222 -5.42 4.35 12.69
C LEU A 222 -4.68 5.14 11.60
N ARG A 223 -5.06 4.92 10.33
CA ARG A 223 -4.45 5.60 9.18
C ARG A 223 -4.69 7.10 9.21
N LEU A 224 -5.93 7.55 9.40
CA LEU A 224 -6.27 8.97 9.44
C LEU A 224 -5.61 9.67 10.63
N ARG A 225 -5.53 9.03 11.80
CA ARG A 225 -4.77 9.57 12.95
C ARG A 225 -3.28 9.70 12.66
N ALA A 226 -2.69 8.70 12.01
CA ALA A 226 -1.29 8.76 11.61
C ALA A 226 -1.04 9.91 10.62
N CYS A 227 -1.92 10.10 9.62
CA CYS A 227 -1.87 11.25 8.74
C CYS A 227 -1.99 12.59 9.48
N ASP A 228 -2.90 12.69 10.45
CA ASP A 228 -3.10 13.89 11.26
C ASP A 228 -1.86 14.22 12.11
N TYR A 229 -1.23 13.21 12.73
CA TYR A 229 0.04 13.37 13.46
C TYR A 229 1.20 13.81 12.57
N GLU A 230 1.18 13.39 11.31
CA GLU A 230 2.16 13.79 10.29
C GLU A 230 1.83 15.13 9.62
N GLU A 231 0.88 15.89 10.18
CA GLU A 231 0.45 17.20 9.70
C GLU A 231 0.01 17.20 8.22
N VAL A 232 -0.60 16.08 7.79
CA VAL A 232 -1.21 15.96 6.47
C VAL A 232 -2.48 16.79 6.43
N GLN A 233 -2.61 17.59 5.38
CA GLN A 233 -3.77 18.45 5.15
C GLN A 233 -4.75 17.82 4.16
N VAL A 234 -4.24 17.20 3.10
CA VAL A 234 -5.06 16.51 2.10
C VAL A 234 -4.69 15.03 2.09
N VAL A 235 -5.66 14.18 2.38
CA VAL A 235 -5.45 12.72 2.35
C VAL A 235 -5.92 12.19 1.00
N VAL A 236 -5.03 11.55 0.23
CA VAL A 236 -5.40 10.86 -1.02
C VAL A 236 -5.46 9.35 -0.78
N GLU A 237 -6.63 8.75 -1.03
CA GLU A 237 -6.98 7.36 -0.76
C GLU A 237 -7.30 6.58 -2.05
N THR A 238 -6.91 5.30 -2.14
CA THR A 238 -7.19 4.42 -3.31
C THR A 238 -8.06 3.19 -3.00
N GLY A 239 -8.50 3.03 -1.75
CA GLY A 239 -9.26 1.86 -1.31
C GLY A 239 -8.39 0.60 -1.18
N ILE A 240 -7.92 0.32 0.04
CA ILE A 240 -6.98 -0.79 0.31
C ILE A 240 -7.67 -2.15 0.13
N GLY A 241 -7.08 -3.05 -0.67
CA GLY A 241 -7.57 -4.43 -0.85
C GLY A 241 -8.82 -4.57 -1.73
N LEU A 242 -9.23 -3.51 -2.46
CA LEU A 242 -10.54 -3.48 -3.15
C LEU A 242 -10.53 -3.89 -4.62
N GLY A 243 -9.37 -4.20 -5.18
CA GLY A 243 -9.19 -4.71 -6.54
C GLY A 243 -9.51 -6.21 -6.67
N VAL A 244 -8.54 -6.99 -7.18
CA VAL A 244 -8.61 -8.47 -7.25
C VAL A 244 -8.84 -9.09 -5.86
N PHE A 245 -8.33 -8.41 -4.84
CA PHE A 245 -8.31 -8.82 -3.44
C PHE A 245 -9.65 -8.73 -2.72
N ALA A 246 -10.67 -8.10 -3.32
CA ALA A 246 -12.00 -7.98 -2.71
C ALA A 246 -12.77 -9.31 -2.58
N GLY A 247 -12.23 -10.44 -3.04
CA GLY A 247 -12.88 -11.76 -2.89
C GLY A 247 -13.87 -12.08 -4.01
N LYS A 248 -13.64 -11.56 -5.22
CA LYS A 248 -14.49 -11.85 -6.41
C LYS A 248 -14.59 -13.36 -6.69
N ALA A 249 -13.51 -14.11 -6.47
CA ALA A 249 -13.47 -15.56 -6.69
C ALA A 249 -14.39 -16.36 -5.74
N ILE A 250 -14.71 -15.80 -4.57
CA ILE A 250 -15.58 -16.40 -3.55
C ILE A 250 -16.94 -15.69 -3.41
N GLY A 251 -17.17 -14.65 -4.22
CA GLY A 251 -18.47 -13.98 -4.38
C GLY A 251 -18.84 -12.98 -3.29
N ILE A 252 -17.86 -12.32 -2.67
CA ILE A 252 -18.09 -11.31 -1.61
C ILE A 252 -17.61 -9.90 -1.99
N ASP A 253 -17.16 -9.69 -3.23
CA ASP A 253 -16.48 -8.46 -3.65
C ASP A 253 -17.32 -7.20 -3.55
N GLU A 254 -18.60 -7.29 -3.86
CA GLU A 254 -19.55 -6.18 -3.69
C GLU A 254 -19.68 -5.77 -2.22
N THR A 255 -19.89 -6.76 -1.33
CA THR A 255 -20.03 -6.52 0.11
C THR A 255 -18.76 -5.93 0.70
N VAL A 256 -17.57 -6.46 0.34
CA VAL A 256 -16.30 -5.95 0.85
C VAL A 256 -16.05 -4.50 0.44
N ARG A 257 -16.32 -4.14 -0.83
CA ARG A 257 -16.18 -2.76 -1.31
C ARG A 257 -17.11 -1.79 -0.58
N ALA A 258 -18.38 -2.17 -0.41
CA ALA A 258 -19.36 -1.37 0.31
C ALA A 258 -18.97 -1.17 1.78
N LEU A 259 -18.54 -2.25 2.47
CA LEU A 259 -18.09 -2.16 3.86
C LEU A 259 -16.84 -1.28 4.01
N SER A 260 -15.88 -1.34 3.09
CA SER A 260 -14.70 -0.46 3.14
C SER A 260 -15.05 1.01 2.91
N ALA A 261 -15.94 1.32 1.98
CA ALA A 261 -16.43 2.69 1.77
C ALA A 261 -17.18 3.19 3.01
N ARG A 262 -18.10 2.38 3.54
CA ARG A 262 -18.86 2.66 4.76
C ARG A 262 -17.96 2.88 5.97
N ALA A 263 -16.93 2.06 6.14
CA ALA A 263 -16.00 2.17 7.27
C ALA A 263 -15.32 3.54 7.30
N ILE A 264 -14.80 4.01 6.17
CA ILE A 264 -14.15 5.31 6.10
C ILE A 264 -15.17 6.44 6.30
N ARG A 265 -16.36 6.33 5.70
CA ARG A 265 -17.45 7.29 5.89
C ARG A 265 -17.80 7.46 7.38
N GLN A 266 -18.02 6.35 8.09
CA GLN A 266 -18.35 6.37 9.51
C GLN A 266 -17.21 6.95 10.35
N VAL A 267 -15.95 6.60 10.07
CA VAL A 267 -14.81 7.19 10.79
C VAL A 267 -14.71 8.70 10.54
N LEU A 268 -14.95 9.19 9.32
CA LEU A 268 -14.94 10.62 9.04
C LEU A 268 -16.12 11.37 9.69
N GLU A 269 -17.27 10.73 9.86
CA GLU A 269 -18.41 11.29 10.59
C GLU A 269 -18.18 11.33 12.11
N GLU A 270 -17.67 10.23 12.67
CA GLU A 270 -17.44 10.05 14.11
C GLU A 270 -16.22 10.86 14.60
N ASP A 271 -15.08 10.71 13.91
CA ASP A 271 -13.79 11.24 14.34
C ASP A 271 -13.40 12.51 13.58
N GLY A 272 -14.10 12.91 12.51
CA GLY A 272 -13.71 13.99 11.61
C GLY A 272 -13.40 15.33 12.29
N ARG A 273 -14.13 15.66 13.35
CA ARG A 273 -13.93 16.90 14.13
C ARG A 273 -12.71 16.86 15.05
N THR A 274 -12.14 15.67 15.26
CA THR A 274 -10.98 15.47 16.13
C THR A 274 -9.65 15.62 15.39
N TYR A 275 -9.65 15.42 14.07
CA TYR A 275 -8.50 15.66 13.21
C TYR A 275 -8.23 17.16 13.10
N ARG A 276 -7.01 17.58 13.41
CA ARG A 276 -6.63 19.01 13.50
C ARG A 276 -6.09 19.55 12.20
N ASN A 277 -5.42 18.70 11.43
CA ASN A 277 -4.67 19.07 10.24
C ASN A 277 -5.41 18.72 8.95
N ILE A 278 -6.13 17.59 8.95
CA ILE A 278 -6.83 17.09 7.75
C ILE A 278 -7.99 18.02 7.39
N CYS A 279 -7.89 18.67 6.24
CA CYS A 279 -8.90 19.59 5.71
C CYS A 279 -9.69 19.02 4.53
N ALA A 280 -9.20 17.95 3.88
CA ALA A 280 -9.94 17.26 2.82
C ALA A 280 -9.47 15.80 2.67
N VAL A 281 -10.37 14.94 2.22
CA VAL A 281 -10.07 13.58 1.77
C VAL A 281 -10.44 13.44 0.29
N VAL A 282 -9.54 12.90 -0.52
CA VAL A 282 -9.77 12.62 -1.93
C VAL A 282 -9.62 11.13 -2.19
N PHE A 283 -10.67 10.48 -2.67
CA PHE A 283 -10.63 9.11 -3.14
C PHE A 283 -10.25 9.08 -4.63
N ALA A 284 -8.99 8.78 -4.92
CA ALA A 284 -8.49 8.56 -6.28
C ALA A 284 -8.74 7.09 -6.67
N LEU A 285 -9.87 6.82 -7.32
CA LEU A 285 -10.37 5.47 -7.60
C LEU A 285 -10.39 5.23 -9.12
N PRO A 286 -9.25 4.86 -9.73
CA PRO A 286 -9.16 4.69 -11.18
C PRO A 286 -10.10 3.57 -11.69
N ILE A 287 -10.77 3.84 -12.80
CA ILE A 287 -11.71 2.92 -13.43
C ILE A 287 -10.97 2.10 -14.50
N PHE A 288 -10.40 0.96 -14.11
CA PHE A 288 -9.68 0.08 -15.04
C PHE A 288 -10.58 -0.73 -15.99
N GLY A 289 -11.88 -0.78 -15.71
CA GLY A 289 -12.88 -1.48 -16.49
C GLY A 289 -14.23 -1.47 -15.77
N VAL A 290 -15.32 -1.44 -16.53
CA VAL A 290 -16.66 -1.33 -15.94
C VAL A 290 -17.24 -2.74 -15.72
N ASP A 291 -17.37 -3.15 -14.46
CA ASP A 291 -18.09 -4.39 -14.08
C ASP A 291 -19.58 -4.05 -14.00
N TYR A 292 -20.39 -4.63 -14.89
CA TYR A 292 -21.84 -4.52 -14.84
C TYR A 292 -22.44 -5.84 -14.36
N ARG A 293 -23.23 -5.80 -13.29
CA ARG A 293 -24.07 -6.93 -12.85
C ARG A 293 -25.51 -6.47 -12.70
N ASN A 294 -26.45 -7.23 -13.26
CA ASN A 294 -27.88 -6.90 -13.25
C ASN A 294 -28.18 -5.47 -13.77
N GLY A 295 -27.43 -5.01 -14.77
CA GLY A 295 -27.58 -3.66 -15.36
C GLY A 295 -27.04 -2.52 -14.50
N LYS A 296 -26.41 -2.79 -13.35
CA LYS A 296 -25.77 -1.77 -12.50
C LYS A 296 -24.25 -1.91 -12.53
N ARG A 297 -23.57 -0.77 -12.52
CA ARG A 297 -22.12 -0.70 -12.33
C ARG A 297 -21.77 -1.12 -10.91
N GLN A 298 -20.83 -2.05 -10.74
CA GLN A 298 -20.45 -2.65 -9.45
C GLN A 298 -18.93 -2.68 -9.28
N ASP A 299 -18.30 -1.51 -9.37
CA ASP A 299 -16.88 -1.34 -9.08
C ASP A 299 -16.63 -0.49 -7.84
N THR A 300 -15.35 -0.38 -7.45
CA THR A 300 -14.94 0.36 -6.26
C THR A 300 -15.34 1.83 -6.33
N TYR A 301 -15.23 2.46 -7.51
CA TYR A 301 -15.64 3.84 -7.70
C TYR A 301 -17.14 4.02 -7.36
N GLN A 302 -18.00 3.17 -7.92
CA GLN A 302 -19.44 3.25 -7.66
C GLN A 302 -19.78 3.00 -6.19
N ALA A 303 -19.14 2.02 -5.54
CA ALA A 303 -19.38 1.75 -4.12
C ALA A 303 -19.08 2.96 -3.23
N PHE A 304 -18.01 3.71 -3.54
CA PHE A 304 -17.69 4.94 -2.81
C PHE A 304 -18.67 6.08 -3.14
N VAL A 305 -19.08 6.23 -4.41
CA VAL A 305 -20.08 7.24 -4.79
C VAL A 305 -21.40 7.00 -4.05
N ASP A 306 -21.85 5.75 -3.97
CA ASP A 306 -23.11 5.41 -3.30
C ASP A 306 -23.05 5.70 -1.79
N GLU A 307 -21.94 5.39 -1.13
CA GLU A 307 -21.75 5.66 0.31
C GLU A 307 -21.57 7.16 0.61
N PHE A 308 -20.85 7.92 -0.22
CA PHE A 308 -20.54 9.33 0.03
C PHE A 308 -21.43 10.33 -0.73
N ASN A 309 -22.52 9.87 -1.32
CA ASN A 309 -23.61 10.73 -1.79
C ASN A 309 -23.98 11.79 -0.72
N GLU A 310 -24.31 13.02 -1.14
CA GLU A 310 -24.72 14.14 -0.29
C GLU A 310 -25.80 13.77 0.75
N SER A 311 -26.71 12.83 0.44
CA SER A 311 -27.71 12.37 1.41
C SER A 311 -27.16 11.46 2.52
N ASN A 312 -25.97 10.88 2.31
CA ASN A 312 -25.42 9.80 3.12
C ASN A 312 -24.19 10.20 3.94
N TYR A 313 -23.45 11.24 3.52
CA TYR A 313 -22.28 11.72 4.26
C TYR A 313 -22.57 13.05 4.96
N GLN A 314 -22.40 13.06 6.29
CA GLN A 314 -22.64 14.24 7.14
C GLN A 314 -21.39 14.66 7.95
N GLY A 315 -20.21 14.18 7.56
CA GLY A 315 -18.95 14.49 8.24
C GLY A 315 -18.47 15.91 7.99
N SER A 316 -17.61 16.42 8.88
CA SER A 316 -17.10 17.79 8.82
C SER A 316 -15.97 18.00 7.81
N ILE A 317 -15.33 16.92 7.37
CA ILE A 317 -14.21 16.98 6.41
C ILE A 317 -14.77 16.79 5.00
N PRO A 318 -14.56 17.75 4.08
CA PRO A 318 -14.93 17.60 2.68
C PRO A 318 -14.32 16.35 2.03
N VAL A 319 -15.13 15.64 1.25
CA VAL A 319 -14.74 14.45 0.50
C VAL A 319 -14.91 14.69 -1.00
N LEU A 320 -13.89 14.34 -1.78
CA LEU A 320 -13.94 14.30 -3.23
C LEU A 320 -13.71 12.85 -3.71
N ILE A 321 -14.52 12.37 -4.65
CA ILE A 321 -14.29 11.10 -5.34
C ILE A 321 -13.89 11.42 -6.79
N ALA A 322 -12.77 10.87 -7.24
CA ALA A 322 -12.21 11.17 -8.55
C ALA A 322 -11.71 9.89 -9.27
N ASP A 323 -12.06 9.75 -10.54
CA ASP A 323 -11.42 8.81 -11.47
C ASP A 323 -10.18 9.50 -12.04
N GLN A 324 -9.07 9.45 -11.32
CA GLN A 324 -7.84 10.14 -11.69
C GLN A 324 -6.62 9.34 -11.25
N ASP A 325 -5.51 9.56 -11.97
CA ASP A 325 -4.18 9.14 -11.54
C ASP A 325 -3.83 9.75 -10.16
N MET A 326 -3.67 8.88 -9.17
CA MET A 326 -3.35 9.25 -7.79
C MET A 326 -2.02 10.03 -7.69
N HIS A 327 -1.01 9.65 -8.46
CA HIS A 327 0.30 10.31 -8.46
C HIS A 327 0.16 11.75 -8.94
N ARG A 328 -0.55 11.94 -10.06
CA ARG A 328 -0.74 13.26 -10.65
C ARG A 328 -1.55 14.18 -9.74
N LEU A 329 -2.60 13.66 -9.13
CA LEU A 329 -3.40 14.38 -8.13
C LEU A 329 -2.52 14.79 -6.94
N THR A 330 -1.78 13.85 -6.36
CA THR A 330 -0.89 14.09 -5.21
C THR A 330 0.14 15.17 -5.50
N VAL A 331 0.82 15.10 -6.66
CA VAL A 331 1.78 16.12 -7.08
C VAL A 331 1.12 17.47 -7.30
N ALA A 332 -0.08 17.52 -7.88
CA ALA A 332 -0.81 18.77 -8.07
C ALA A 332 -1.15 19.44 -6.73
N VAL A 333 -1.66 18.67 -5.77
CA VAL A 333 -1.97 19.15 -4.41
C VAL A 333 -0.70 19.66 -3.71
N ALA A 334 0.39 18.89 -3.76
CA ALA A 334 1.67 19.29 -3.19
C ALA A 334 2.22 20.58 -3.80
N ARG A 335 2.08 20.76 -5.12
CA ARG A 335 2.48 21.98 -5.84
C ARG A 335 1.65 23.20 -5.45
N MET A 336 0.42 23.01 -5.01
CA MET A 336 -0.42 24.08 -4.45
C MET A 336 -0.02 24.45 -3.01
N GLY A 337 0.97 23.77 -2.43
CA GLY A 337 1.54 24.12 -1.13
C GLY A 337 0.95 23.34 0.05
N PHE A 338 0.08 22.37 -0.21
CA PHE A 338 -0.50 21.52 0.84
C PHE A 338 0.41 20.34 1.19
N ASN A 339 0.45 19.98 2.47
CA ASN A 339 0.95 18.67 2.88
C ASN A 339 -0.07 17.61 2.51
N VAL A 340 0.36 16.61 1.73
CA VAL A 340 -0.52 15.62 1.13
C VAL A 340 -0.02 14.22 1.44
N SER A 341 -0.95 13.33 1.77
CA SER A 341 -0.63 11.90 1.84
C SER A 341 -1.08 11.16 0.60
N GLU A 342 -0.32 10.15 0.22
CA GLU A 342 -0.68 9.19 -0.81
C GLU A 342 -0.78 7.79 -0.17
N LEU A 343 -1.97 7.19 -0.23
CA LEU A 343 -2.18 5.83 0.27
C LEU A 343 -1.60 4.79 -0.70
N ASN A 344 -0.73 3.96 -0.15
CA ASN A 344 -0.23 2.75 -0.77
C ASN A 344 -0.77 1.48 -0.09
N PRO A 345 -1.46 0.58 -0.81
CA PRO A 345 -1.62 -0.78 -0.33
C PRO A 345 -0.25 -1.47 -0.23
N ALA A 346 -0.02 -2.19 0.86
CA ALA A 346 1.19 -2.96 1.11
C ALA A 346 0.90 -4.46 1.20
N ASP A 347 1.89 -5.28 0.90
CA ASP A 347 1.83 -6.71 1.16
C ASP A 347 1.85 -7.04 2.67
N SER A 348 1.17 -8.12 3.01
CA SER A 348 0.87 -8.62 4.36
C SER A 348 2.10 -8.96 5.22
N HIS A 349 3.31 -8.95 4.65
CA HIS A 349 4.56 -9.29 5.36
C HIS A 349 5.28 -8.07 5.95
N GLY A 350 4.79 -6.85 5.71
CA GLY A 350 5.34 -5.66 6.33
C GLY A 350 6.65 -5.15 5.75
N VAL A 351 7.14 -5.73 4.65
CA VAL A 351 8.25 -5.16 3.86
C VAL A 351 7.68 -4.22 2.80
N PHE A 352 8.39 -3.16 2.44
CA PHE A 352 7.95 -2.22 1.40
C PHE A 352 8.48 -2.66 0.04
N GLY A 353 7.64 -2.68 -1.01
CA GLY A 353 8.11 -2.97 -2.37
C GLY A 353 8.47 -4.45 -2.53
N GLU A 354 7.73 -5.31 -1.85
CA GLU A 354 7.96 -6.76 -1.78
C GLU A 354 8.08 -7.39 -3.19
N TYR A 355 7.28 -6.89 -4.14
CA TYR A 355 7.18 -7.42 -5.50
C TYR A 355 8.06 -6.71 -6.54
N TRP A 356 9.00 -5.87 -6.10
CA TRP A 356 9.89 -5.06 -6.96
C TRP A 356 10.54 -5.81 -8.13
N GLN A 357 10.74 -7.12 -7.99
CA GLN A 357 11.46 -7.96 -8.96
C GLN A 357 10.55 -8.93 -9.73
N ASN A 358 9.24 -8.94 -9.47
CA ASN A 358 8.30 -9.86 -10.08
C ASN A 358 7.59 -9.29 -11.32
N ARG A 359 7.87 -8.02 -11.69
CA ARG A 359 7.34 -7.35 -12.91
C ARG A 359 5.80 -7.47 -13.00
N GLY A 360 5.13 -7.37 -11.85
CA GLY A 360 3.68 -7.48 -11.72
C GLY A 360 2.97 -6.14 -11.92
N PRO A 361 1.70 -6.13 -12.38
CA PRO A 361 0.92 -4.90 -12.57
C PRO A 361 0.28 -4.37 -11.28
N ALA A 362 0.60 -4.96 -10.12
CA ALA A 362 -0.06 -4.59 -8.89
C ALA A 362 0.37 -3.17 -8.42
N VAL A 363 -0.53 -2.56 -7.66
CA VAL A 363 -0.48 -1.12 -7.34
C VAL A 363 0.73 -0.79 -6.47
N GLU A 364 1.13 -1.70 -5.58
CA GLU A 364 2.33 -1.55 -4.74
C GLU A 364 3.61 -1.50 -5.59
N GLU A 365 3.72 -2.38 -6.58
CA GLU A 365 4.84 -2.47 -7.52
C GLU A 365 4.97 -1.19 -8.31
N LYS A 366 3.86 -0.77 -8.94
CA LYS A 366 3.84 0.47 -9.72
C LYS A 366 4.22 1.66 -8.87
N LEU A 367 3.67 1.79 -7.67
CA LEU A 367 4.02 2.88 -6.79
C LEU A 367 5.51 2.87 -6.43
N ALA A 368 6.06 1.72 -6.05
CA ALA A 368 7.47 1.66 -5.75
C ALA A 368 8.27 2.17 -6.99
N LEU A 369 7.82 1.85 -8.21
CA LEU A 369 8.52 2.11 -9.47
C LEU A 369 8.44 3.58 -9.85
N THR A 370 7.35 4.23 -9.45
CA THR A 370 7.10 5.63 -9.71
C THR A 370 7.60 6.55 -8.61
N THR A 371 8.10 6.01 -7.49
CA THR A 371 8.56 6.78 -6.31
C THR A 371 10.00 6.44 -5.92
N VAL A 372 10.53 7.16 -4.91
CA VAL A 372 11.77 6.76 -4.22
C VAL A 372 11.52 5.76 -3.08
N GLY A 373 10.37 5.09 -3.06
CA GLY A 373 9.87 4.31 -1.93
C GLY A 373 10.86 3.29 -1.37
N LEU A 374 11.59 2.57 -2.23
CA LEU A 374 12.65 1.65 -1.77
C LEU A 374 13.74 2.35 -0.95
N LEU A 375 14.18 3.52 -1.38
CA LEU A 375 15.25 4.26 -0.69
C LEU A 375 14.81 4.74 0.70
N VAL A 376 13.51 5.04 0.88
CA VAL A 376 12.99 5.69 2.08
C VAL A 376 12.22 4.76 3.02
N GLN A 377 11.70 3.61 2.55
CA GLN A 377 10.90 2.69 3.40
C GLN A 377 11.47 1.27 3.52
N HIS A 378 12.46 0.87 2.72
CA HIS A 378 13.00 -0.49 2.79
C HIS A 378 14.15 -0.61 3.81
N HIS A 379 14.05 -1.55 4.75
CA HIS A 379 15.01 -1.69 5.88
C HIS A 379 16.46 -1.93 5.46
N LEU A 380 16.70 -2.66 4.36
CA LEU A 380 18.05 -2.89 3.81
C LEU A 380 18.78 -1.62 3.36
N ILE A 381 18.06 -0.51 3.16
CA ILE A 381 18.62 0.76 2.66
C ILE A 381 18.44 1.86 3.69
N ASN A 382 17.25 1.94 4.28
CA ASN A 382 16.92 2.88 5.33
C ASN A 382 16.97 2.19 6.70
N PRO A 383 18.02 2.43 7.51
CA PRO A 383 18.11 1.81 8.84
C PRO A 383 17.12 2.42 9.85
N TYR A 384 16.55 3.60 9.58
CA TYR A 384 15.50 4.18 10.43
C TYR A 384 14.20 3.38 10.40
N VAL A 385 14.05 2.44 9.47
CA VAL A 385 12.94 1.47 9.47
C VAL A 385 12.98 0.57 10.70
N LEU A 386 14.18 0.33 11.23
CA LEU A 386 14.42 -0.55 12.38
C LEU A 386 14.68 0.20 13.68
N ASP A 387 14.57 1.54 13.65
CA ASP A 387 14.77 2.39 14.83
C ASP A 387 13.50 2.38 15.70
N PRO A 388 13.54 1.84 16.92
CA PRO A 388 12.37 1.80 17.80
C PRO A 388 11.82 3.19 18.16
N ASN A 389 12.65 4.24 18.12
CA ASN A 389 12.19 5.61 18.38
C ASN A 389 11.21 6.13 17.32
N HIS A 390 11.10 5.42 16.19
CA HIS A 390 10.15 5.73 15.13
C HIS A 390 8.86 4.94 15.23
N TYR A 391 8.66 4.14 16.29
CA TYR A 391 7.47 3.31 16.49
C TYR A 391 6.52 3.96 17.48
N TYR A 392 5.27 4.13 17.08
CA TYR A 392 4.21 4.80 17.84
C TYR A 392 3.05 3.84 18.02
N LEU A 393 2.94 3.26 19.22
CA LEU A 393 1.82 2.41 19.62
C LEU A 393 0.69 3.30 20.13
N ILE A 394 -0.31 3.58 19.28
CA ILE A 394 -1.36 4.57 19.55
C ILE A 394 -2.71 3.96 19.89
#